data_AF-A0A088CDV3-F1
#
_entry.id   AF-A0A088CDV3-F1
#
_cell.length_a   1.000
_cell.length_b   1.000
_cell.length_c   1.000
_cell.angle_alpha   90.00
_cell.angle_beta   90.00
_cell.angle_gamma   90.00
#
_symmetry.space_group_name_H-M   'P 1'
#
loop_
_entity.id
_entity.type
_entity.pdbx_description
1 polymer ?
#
loop_
_entity_poly.entity_id
_entity_poly.type
_entity_poly.pdbx_seq_one_letter_code
_entity_poly.pdbx_strand_id
1 'polypeptide(L)' 'AWDAVVTCFFLDTAHNIVEYIEIISKVLKDGGVWINLGPLLYHFADSYGPDDDMSIELSLEDVKRVA' A
#
# COMPACT_ATOMS: atom_id res chain seq x y z
N ALA A 1 -5.27 14.13 -12.22
CA ALA A 1 -4.76 14.13 -10.84
C ALA A 1 -5.95 14.30 -9.89
N TRP A 2 -5.86 13.73 -8.69
CA TRP A 2 -6.92 13.72 -7.69
C TRP A 2 -6.62 14.68 -6.54
N ASP A 3 -7.65 15.30 -5.98
CA ASP A 3 -7.52 16.16 -4.80
C ASP A 3 -7.26 15.35 -3.52
N ALA A 4 -7.83 14.15 -3.46
CA ALA A 4 -7.64 13.23 -2.35
C ALA A 4 -7.70 11.78 -2.83
N VAL A 5 -6.97 10.90 -2.14
CA VAL A 5 -7.10 9.45 -2.24
C VAL A 5 -7.40 8.91 -0.84
N VAL A 6 -8.39 8.03 -0.73
CA VAL A 6 -8.76 7.41 0.54
C VAL A 6 -8.68 5.90 0.37
N THR A 7 -7.86 5.26 1.20
CA THR A 7 -7.72 3.79 1.25
C THR A 7 -8.28 3.29 2.56
N CYS A 8 -9.19 2.31 2.51
CA CYS A 8 -9.82 1.72 3.68
C CYS A 8 -9.76 0.19 3.57
N PHE A 9 -9.02 -0.49 4.45
CA PHE A 9 -8.77 -1.94 4.35
C PHE A 9 -8.25 -2.36 2.96
N PHE A 10 -7.27 -1.62 2.43
CA PHE A 10 -6.83 -1.77 1.03
C PHE A 10 -5.32 -1.92 0.86
N LEU A 11 -4.50 -1.23 1.65
CA LEU A 11 -3.04 -1.26 1.43
C LEU A 11 -2.42 -2.64 1.56
N ASP A 12 -2.98 -3.48 2.41
CA ASP A 12 -2.53 -4.83 2.70
C ASP A 12 -2.99 -5.87 1.67
N THR A 13 -3.75 -5.46 0.65
CA THR A 13 -4.08 -6.32 -0.49
C THR A 13 -3.01 -6.31 -1.58
N ALA A 14 -1.92 -5.56 -1.41
CA ALA A 14 -0.85 -5.47 -2.39
C ALA A 14 0.14 -6.64 -2.25
N HIS A 15 0.64 -7.15 -3.39
CA HIS A 15 1.88 -7.93 -3.41
C HIS A 15 3.07 -7.05 -3.04
N ASN A 16 3.06 -5.80 -3.52
CA ASN A 16 4.08 -4.80 -3.20
C ASN A 16 3.43 -3.49 -2.78
N ILE A 17 3.39 -3.23 -1.47
CA ILE A 17 2.80 -2.00 -0.93
C ILE A 17 3.50 -0.72 -1.40
N VAL A 18 4.79 -0.80 -1.76
CA VAL A 18 5.55 0.36 -2.27
C VAL A 18 4.99 0.84 -3.60
N GLU A 19 4.58 -0.09 -4.48
CA GLU A 19 3.94 0.25 -5.75
C GLU A 19 2.62 0.99 -5.54
N TYR A 20 1.82 0.58 -4.55
CA TYR A 20 0.58 1.29 -4.20
C TYR A 20 0.90 2.72 -3.75
N ILE A 21 1.89 2.91 -2.87
CA ILE A 21 2.31 4.24 -2.39
C ILE A 21 2.77 5.12 -3.57
N GLU A 22 3.60 4.58 -4.47
CA GLU A 22 4.04 5.31 -5.66
C GLU A 22 2.88 5.72 -6.56
N ILE A 23 1.92 4.82 -6.80
CA ILE A 23 0.76 5.13 -7.63
C ILE A 23 -0.09 6.20 -6.97
N ILE A 24 -0.36 6.09 -5.67
CA ILE A 24 -1.11 7.09 -4.90
C ILE A 24 -0.45 8.46 -5.02
N SER A 25 0.88 8.53 -4.84
CA SER A 25 1.66 9.75 -5.02
C SER A 25 1.56 10.31 -6.45
N LYS A 26 1.71 9.47 -7.47
CA LYS A 26 1.64 9.86 -8.90
C LYS A 26 0.26 10.38 -9.32
N VAL A 27 -0.82 9.84 -8.75
CA VAL A 27 -2.18 10.23 -9.14
C VAL A 27 -2.69 11.44 -8.36
N LEU A 28 -2.11 11.75 -7.20
CA LEU A 28 -2.42 12.97 -6.46
C LEU A 28 -1.88 14.22 -7.19
N LYS A 29 -2.61 15.31 -7.05
CA LYS A 29 -2.09 16.64 -7.41
C LYS A 29 -1.05 17.10 -6.38
N ASP A 30 -0.24 18.09 -6.73
CA ASP A 30 0.58 18.79 -5.74
C ASP A 30 -0.30 19.38 -4.63
N GLY A 31 0.00 19.05 -3.38
CA GLY A 31 -0.81 19.43 -2.21
C GLY A 31 -2.12 18.65 -2.05
N GLY A 32 -2.36 17.61 -2.86
CA GLY A 32 -3.41 16.62 -2.62
C GLY A 32 -3.12 15.79 -1.37
N VAL A 33 -4.16 15.16 -0.82
CA VAL A 33 -4.06 14.42 0.45
C VAL A 33 -4.33 12.93 0.28
N TRP A 34 -3.54 12.11 0.96
CA TRP A 34 -3.82 10.69 1.11
C TRP A 34 -4.26 10.39 2.54
N ILE A 35 -5.41 9.73 2.70
CA ILE A 35 -5.92 9.26 3.99
C ILE A 35 -6.02 7.74 3.94
N ASN A 36 -5.38 7.06 4.90
CA ASN A 36 -5.43 5.60 5.02
C ASN A 36 -6.04 5.19 6.37
N LEU A 37 -6.95 4.22 6.35
CA LEU A 37 -7.53 3.60 7.53
C LEU A 37 -7.63 2.08 7.36
N GLY A 38 -6.87 1.32 8.13
CA GLY A 38 -6.95 -0.14 8.08
C GLY A 38 -5.76 -0.80 8.75
N PRO A 39 -5.78 -2.14 8.87
CA PRO A 39 -4.65 -2.91 9.33
C PRO A 39 -3.54 -2.99 8.26
N LEU A 40 -2.45 -3.67 8.62
CA LEU A 40 -1.43 -4.16 7.69
C LEU A 40 -1.42 -5.70 7.76
N LEU A 41 -2.56 -6.31 7.42
CA LEU A 41 -2.71 -7.76 7.39
C LEU A 41 -2.46 -8.25 5.95
N TYR A 42 -1.20 -8.40 5.59
CA TYR A 42 -0.78 -8.68 4.21
C TYR A 42 -1.43 -9.95 3.67
N HIS A 43 -2.21 -9.78 2.59
CA HIS A 43 -3.05 -10.83 2.03
C HIS A 43 -2.27 -12.06 1.56
N PHE A 44 -1.02 -11.87 1.15
CA PHE A 44 -0.17 -12.88 0.55
C PHE A 44 0.96 -13.37 1.47
N ALA A 45 0.95 -13.00 2.77
CA ALA A 45 2.04 -13.34 3.69
C ALA A 45 2.25 -14.87 3.86
N ASP A 46 1.17 -15.64 3.76
CA ASP A 46 1.18 -17.10 3.91
C ASP A 46 1.10 -17.86 2.57
N SER A 47 1.31 -17.18 1.43
CA SER A 47 1.21 -17.77 0.09
C SER A 47 2.45 -18.61 -0.27
N TYR A 48 2.67 -19.71 0.45
CA TYR A 48 3.74 -20.68 0.17
C TYR A 48 3.28 -21.73 -0.85
N GLY A 49 3.05 -21.31 -2.10
CA GLY A 49 2.63 -22.17 -3.21
C GLY A 49 3.66 -22.25 -4.35
N PRO A 50 3.50 -23.18 -5.31
CA PRO A 50 4.39 -23.30 -6.48
C PRO A 50 4.40 -22.05 -7.39
N ASP A 51 3.44 -21.15 -7.22
CA ASP A 51 3.36 -19.86 -7.91
C ASP A 51 4.03 -18.70 -7.12
N ASP A 52 4.69 -18.99 -5.97
CA ASP A 52 5.48 -18.08 -5.10
C ASP A 52 5.13 -16.59 -5.28
N ASP A 53 3.89 -16.25 -4.90
CA ASP A 53 3.37 -14.90 -5.02
C ASP A 53 4.12 -14.00 -4.01
N MET A 54 5.19 -13.36 -4.49
CA MET A 54 6.01 -12.43 -3.72
C MET A 54 5.12 -11.44 -2.94
N SER A 55 5.38 -11.34 -1.64
CA SER A 55 4.74 -10.36 -0.75
C SER A 55 5.81 -9.50 -0.09
N ILE A 56 5.72 -8.17 -0.28
CA ILE A 56 6.54 -7.18 0.42
C ILE A 56 5.74 -6.64 1.60
N GLU A 57 6.08 -7.15 2.77
CA GLU A 57 5.39 -6.90 4.03
C GLU A 57 6.16 -5.85 4.83
N LEU A 58 5.67 -4.60 4.83
CA LEU A 58 6.28 -3.51 5.60
C LEU A 58 5.61 -3.34 6.96
N SER A 59 6.42 -2.99 7.96
CA SER A 59 5.88 -2.50 9.21
C SER A 59 5.20 -1.13 9.01
N LEU A 60 4.31 -0.74 9.93
CA LEU A 60 3.73 0.61 9.90
C LEU A 60 4.80 1.71 9.97
N GLU A 61 5.90 1.45 10.67
CA GLU A 61 7.02 2.39 10.75
C GLU A 61 7.69 2.58 9.39
N ASP A 62 7.88 1.51 8.63
CA ASP A 62 8.50 1.58 7.31
C ASP A 62 7.56 2.18 6.26
N VAL A 63 6.26 1.86 6.31
CA VAL A 63 5.25 2.53 5.46
C VAL A 63 5.30 4.05 5.65
N LYS A 64 5.42 4.52 6.89
CA LYS A 64 5.53 5.97 7.21
C LYS A 64 6.85 6.61 6.79
N ARG A 65 7.91 5.83 6.56
CA ARG A 65 9.20 6.34 6.06
C ARG A 65 9.22 6.45 4.54
N VAL A 66 8.46 5.59 3.87
CA VAL A 66 8.36 5.53 2.40
C VAL A 66 7.33 6.53 1.85
N ALA A 67 6.23 6.74 2.58
CA ALA A 67 5.18 7.70 2.24
C ALA A 67 5.59 9.16 2.52
#